data_AF-A0A127MM43-F1
#
_entry.id   AF-A0A127MM43-F1
#
_cell.length_a   1.000
_cell.length_b   1.000
_cell.length_c   1.000
_cell.angle_alpha   90.00
_cell.angle_beta   90.00
_cell.angle_gamma   90.00
#
_symmetry.space_group_name_H-M   'P 1'
#
loop_
_entity.id
_entity.type
_entity.pdbx_description
1 polymer ?
#
loop_
_entity_poly.entity_id
_entity_poly.type
_entity_poly.pdbx_seq_one_letter_code
_entity_poly.pdbx_strand_id
1 'polypeptide(L)'
;MKSLTLPAAVLLALAAGGAQAATGGQISFTGHVMEDTCEVSVNGGGADASINLPSISTSDFDTVGSTAGEQRFTIALNGCTVGQTYKVDFASANVNPTTGNLAFNGEAMSMSGIELQIANEELEAIDLRTNANNVSKPMDEAGPLEFAYYARYVQTSELVSPGTADTALLYSIRYD
;
A
#
# COMPACT_ATOMS: atom_id res chain seq x y z
N MET A 1 7.82 61.19 73.76
CA MET A 1 8.38 60.13 72.89
C MET A 1 7.56 58.86 73.09
N LYS A 2 7.18 58.16 72.01
CA LYS A 2 6.13 57.11 71.88
C LYS A 2 4.70 57.66 71.85
N SER A 3 3.84 57.38 70.88
CA SER A 3 3.93 56.88 69.51
C SER A 3 2.53 57.11 68.92
N LEU A 4 2.45 57.89 67.83
CA LEU A 4 1.21 58.27 67.16
C LEU A 4 0.75 57.09 66.27
N THR A 5 -0.48 56.61 66.43
CA THR A 5 -1.10 55.63 65.53
C THR A 5 -2.45 56.16 65.06
N LEU A 6 -2.62 56.24 63.73
CA LEU A 6 -3.76 56.80 63.00
C LEU A 6 -4.81 55.70 62.72
N PRO A 7 -6.14 55.97 62.79
CA PRO A 7 -7.17 54.97 62.50
C PRO A 7 -7.77 55.06 61.07
N ALA A 8 -8.34 53.92 60.62
CA ALA A 8 -9.48 53.68 59.71
C ALA A 8 -9.70 54.60 58.46
N ALA A 9 -9.50 54.11 57.22
CA ALA A 9 -10.43 53.32 56.37
C ALA A 9 -11.54 54.12 55.68
N VAL A 10 -11.57 54.15 54.33
CA VAL A 10 -12.76 53.84 53.48
C VAL A 10 -12.26 53.37 52.11
N LEU A 11 -12.78 52.21 51.69
CA LEU A 11 -12.58 51.53 50.41
C LEU A 11 -13.25 52.29 49.24
N LEU A 12 -12.62 52.27 48.07
CA LEU A 12 -13.35 52.26 46.80
C LEU A 12 -12.81 51.14 45.92
N ALA A 13 -13.66 50.14 45.69
CA ALA A 13 -13.40 48.97 44.87
C ALA A 13 -13.66 49.27 43.40
N LEU A 14 -12.70 48.96 42.52
CA LEU A 14 -13.00 48.46 41.19
C LEU A 14 -12.15 47.22 40.94
N ALA A 15 -12.79 46.07 41.11
CA ALA A 15 -12.36 44.81 40.52
C ALA A 15 -12.73 44.83 39.04
N ALA A 16 -11.73 44.68 38.17
CA ALA A 16 -11.91 44.03 36.87
C ALA A 16 -10.75 43.05 36.74
N GLY A 17 -11.05 41.78 36.98
CA GLY A 17 -10.09 40.70 36.91
C GLY A 17 -9.47 40.61 35.52
N GLY A 18 -8.15 40.43 35.48
CA GLY A 18 -7.50 39.93 34.28
C GLY A 18 -7.96 38.50 34.04
N ALA A 19 -8.98 38.32 33.21
CA ALA A 19 -9.25 37.02 32.59
C ALA A 19 -8.15 36.79 31.54
N GLN A 20 -7.00 36.26 31.98
CA GLN A 20 -6.04 35.65 31.08
C GLN A 20 -6.67 34.35 30.59
N ALA A 21 -7.39 34.41 29.48
CA ALA A 21 -7.83 33.21 28.79
C ALA A 21 -6.59 32.51 28.20
N ALA A 22 -6.06 31.52 28.91
CA ALA A 22 -5.15 30.57 28.31
C ALA A 22 -5.97 29.62 27.42
N THR A 23 -6.25 30.01 26.19
CA THR A 23 -6.94 29.18 25.18
C THR A 23 -5.97 28.30 24.40
N GLY A 24 -5.03 27.66 25.10
CA GLY A 24 -4.05 26.77 24.48
C GLY A 24 -3.86 25.50 25.29
N GLY A 25 -4.22 24.36 24.70
CA GLY A 25 -3.77 23.05 25.15
C GLY A 25 -2.50 22.64 24.41
N GLN A 26 -1.69 21.78 25.02
CA GLN A 26 -0.49 21.23 24.40
C GLN A 26 -0.85 19.96 23.62
N ILE A 27 -0.55 19.93 22.32
CA ILE A 27 -0.52 18.70 21.54
C ILE A 27 0.92 18.19 21.55
N SER A 28 1.13 17.04 22.17
CA SER A 28 2.44 16.38 22.22
C SER A 28 2.45 15.22 21.24
N PHE A 29 3.50 15.16 20.43
CA PHE A 29 3.78 14.05 19.53
C PHE A 29 5.01 13.31 20.05
N THR A 30 4.83 12.04 20.40
CA THR A 30 5.92 11.12 20.70
C THR A 30 5.95 10.06 19.62
N GLY A 31 7.09 9.94 18.94
CA GLY A 31 7.32 8.92 17.93
C GLY A 31 8.70 8.31 18.11
N HIS A 32 8.81 7.04 17.75
CA HIS A 32 10.07 6.33 17.66
C HIS A 32 10.31 6.02 16.19
N VAL A 33 11.50 6.37 15.67
CA VAL A 33 11.94 5.97 14.32
C VAL A 33 12.92 4.84 14.53
N MET A 34 12.53 3.62 14.14
CA MET A 34 13.40 2.46 14.10
C MET A 34 13.97 2.32 12.69
N GLU A 35 15.22 1.90 12.59
CA GLU A 35 15.90 1.59 11.34
C GLU A 35 15.98 0.07 11.20
N ASP A 36 14.86 -0.55 10.81
CA ASP A 36 14.86 -1.94 10.33
C ASP A 36 14.61 -1.87 8.83
N THR A 37 15.67 -1.72 8.03
CA THR A 37 15.53 -1.89 6.58
C THR A 37 15.31 -3.36 6.30
N CYS A 38 14.05 -3.78 6.27
CA CYS A 38 13.64 -5.05 5.67
C CYS A 38 14.29 -5.17 4.29
N GLU A 39 15.12 -6.19 4.09
CA GLU A 39 15.62 -6.50 2.76
C GLU A 39 14.48 -7.10 1.95
N VAL A 40 14.20 -6.52 0.79
CA VAL A 40 13.18 -7.02 -0.13
C VAL A 40 13.84 -7.69 -1.32
N SER A 41 13.36 -8.89 -1.64
CA SER A 41 13.74 -9.61 -2.85
C SER A 41 12.51 -10.04 -3.64
N VAL A 42 12.55 -9.87 -4.95
CA VAL A 42 11.54 -10.39 -5.87
C VAL A 42 12.14 -11.57 -6.62
N ASN A 43 11.52 -12.75 -6.53
CA ASN A 43 12.03 -14.02 -7.08
C ASN A 43 13.48 -14.33 -6.64
N GLY A 44 13.84 -14.00 -5.40
CA GLY A 44 15.18 -14.18 -4.85
C GLY A 44 16.26 -13.26 -5.45
N GLY A 45 15.87 -12.27 -6.26
CA GLY A 45 16.74 -11.21 -6.78
C GLY A 45 16.78 -9.99 -5.87
N GLY A 46 16.85 -8.80 -6.47
CA GLY A 46 16.73 -7.53 -5.74
C GLY A 46 15.28 -7.09 -5.54
N ALA A 47 15.10 -5.86 -5.05
CA ALA A 47 13.78 -5.25 -4.91
C ALA A 47 13.10 -4.97 -6.26
N ASP A 48 13.88 -4.81 -7.33
CA ASP A 48 13.38 -4.69 -8.70
C ASP A 48 13.51 -6.03 -9.42
N ALA A 49 12.47 -6.40 -10.19
CA ALA A 49 12.51 -7.57 -11.05
C ALA A 49 11.68 -7.35 -12.32
N SER A 50 12.05 -8.10 -13.37
CA SER A 50 11.24 -8.26 -14.57
C SER A 50 10.56 -9.63 -14.53
N ILE A 51 9.23 -9.63 -14.60
CA ILE A 51 8.43 -10.86 -14.66
C ILE A 51 8.06 -11.11 -16.12
N ASN A 52 8.64 -12.16 -16.70
CA ASN A 52 8.33 -12.55 -18.07
C ASN A 52 7.02 -13.33 -18.09
N LEU A 53 5.98 -12.76 -18.70
CA LEU A 53 4.73 -13.48 -18.93
C LEU A 53 4.90 -14.48 -20.09
N PRO A 54 4.29 -15.67 -20.01
CA PRO A 54 4.30 -16.61 -21.11
C PRO A 54 3.57 -16.04 -22.33
N SER A 55 3.99 -16.47 -23.52
CA SER A 55 3.24 -16.19 -24.75
C SER A 55 1.96 -17.02 -24.77
N ILE A 56 0.85 -16.39 -25.12
CA ILE A 56 -0.47 -17.02 -25.25
C ILE A 56 -1.06 -16.76 -26.64
N SER A 57 -2.01 -17.60 -27.05
CA SER A 57 -2.85 -17.39 -28.22
C SER A 57 -4.17 -16.73 -27.80
N THR A 58 -4.81 -15.97 -28.70
CA THR A 58 -6.16 -15.46 -28.45
C THR A 58 -7.20 -16.59 -28.30
N SER A 59 -6.88 -17.79 -28.78
CA SER A 59 -7.68 -19.00 -28.61
C SER A 59 -7.59 -19.61 -27.21
N ASP A 60 -6.67 -19.13 -26.35
CA ASP A 60 -6.55 -19.60 -24.97
C ASP A 60 -7.61 -18.97 -24.05
N PHE A 61 -8.39 -18.02 -24.59
CA PHE A 61 -9.53 -17.42 -23.92
C PHE A 61 -10.86 -17.98 -24.44
N ASP A 62 -11.78 -18.27 -23.53
CA ASP A 62 -13.10 -18.79 -23.84
C ASP A 62 -14.15 -17.68 -23.86
N THR A 63 -14.20 -16.89 -22.79
CA THR A 63 -15.18 -15.82 -22.57
C THR A 63 -14.58 -14.68 -21.74
N VAL A 64 -15.22 -13.50 -21.74
CA VAL A 64 -14.88 -12.41 -20.83
C VAL A 64 -14.79 -12.93 -19.39
N GLY A 65 -13.68 -12.59 -18.72
CA GLY A 65 -13.31 -13.07 -17.39
C GLY A 65 -12.44 -14.33 -17.38
N SER A 66 -12.29 -15.03 -18.51
CA SER A 66 -11.35 -16.16 -18.62
C SER A 66 -9.90 -15.67 -18.55
N THR A 67 -9.02 -16.52 -18.02
CA THR A 67 -7.62 -16.19 -17.76
C THR A 67 -6.68 -17.17 -18.43
N ALA A 68 -5.52 -16.69 -18.86
CA ALA A 68 -4.49 -17.50 -19.50
C ALA A 68 -3.08 -17.05 -19.09
N GLY A 69 -2.09 -17.91 -19.31
CA GLY A 69 -0.68 -17.55 -19.17
C GLY A 69 -0.26 -17.18 -17.74
N GLU A 70 -0.67 -17.99 -16.78
CA GLU A 70 -0.33 -17.80 -15.37
C GLU A 70 1.18 -17.91 -15.11
N GLN A 71 1.74 -16.89 -14.45
CA GLN A 71 3.15 -16.79 -14.07
C GLN A 71 3.27 -16.49 -12.58
N ARG A 72 3.82 -17.44 -11.81
CA ARG A 72 4.11 -17.23 -10.38
C ARG A 72 5.26 -16.25 -10.21
N PHE A 73 5.15 -15.37 -9.22
CA PHE A 73 6.26 -14.58 -8.70
C PHE A 73 6.15 -14.45 -7.18
N THR A 74 7.25 -14.07 -6.54
CA THR A 74 7.35 -13.99 -5.08
C THR A 74 7.99 -12.68 -4.66
N ILE A 75 7.55 -12.15 -3.53
CA ILE A 75 8.18 -11.03 -2.83
C ILE A 75 8.52 -11.52 -1.44
N ALA A 76 9.80 -11.52 -1.07
CA ALA A 76 10.26 -11.99 0.23
C ALA A 76 10.91 -10.86 1.02
N LEU A 77 10.61 -10.81 2.31
CA LEU A 77 11.14 -9.84 3.27
C LEU A 77 12.10 -10.53 4.23
N ASN A 78 13.33 -10.04 4.37
CA ASN A 78 14.34 -10.63 5.24
C ASN A 78 14.89 -9.60 6.23
N GLY A 79 15.27 -10.05 7.44
CA GLY A 79 15.83 -9.16 8.47
C GLY A 79 14.83 -8.15 9.05
N CYS A 80 13.54 -8.39 8.86
CA CYS A 80 12.47 -7.56 9.41
C CYS A 80 12.22 -7.81 10.90
N THR A 81 11.53 -6.87 11.54
CA THR A 81 11.11 -6.96 12.94
C THR A 81 10.19 -8.17 13.17
N VAL A 82 10.64 -9.10 14.01
CA VAL A 82 9.82 -10.25 14.45
C VAL A 82 8.64 -9.78 15.30
N GLY A 83 7.49 -10.40 15.12
CA GLY A 83 6.24 -10.08 15.82
C GLY A 83 5.42 -8.97 15.16
N GLN A 84 5.93 -8.32 14.12
CA GLN A 84 5.17 -7.39 13.29
C GLN A 84 4.41 -8.12 12.18
N THR A 85 3.28 -7.55 11.76
CA THR A 85 2.53 -8.03 10.60
C THR A 85 2.86 -7.18 9.38
N TYR A 86 3.16 -7.85 8.27
CA TYR A 86 3.56 -7.22 7.03
C TYR A 86 2.54 -7.50 5.92
N LYS A 87 2.38 -6.54 5.02
CA LYS A 87 1.60 -6.68 3.80
C LYS A 87 2.34 -6.05 2.63
N VAL A 88 2.30 -6.70 1.47
CA VAL A 88 2.70 -6.05 0.21
C VAL A 88 1.48 -5.33 -0.34
N ASP A 89 1.55 -4.01 -0.50
CA ASP A 89 0.54 -3.26 -1.25
C ASP A 89 1.00 -3.07 -2.69
N PHE A 90 0.10 -3.27 -3.63
CA PHE A 90 0.32 -2.97 -5.03
C PHE A 90 -0.27 -1.62 -5.42
N ALA A 91 0.42 -0.92 -6.32
CA ALA A 91 -0.02 0.31 -6.94
C ALA A 91 0.43 0.39 -8.40
N SER A 92 -0.33 1.06 -9.26
CA SER A 92 0.13 1.40 -10.61
C SER A 92 -0.67 2.58 -11.14
N ALA A 93 -0.07 3.37 -12.03
CA ALA A 93 -0.78 4.42 -12.76
C ALA A 93 -1.79 3.84 -13.78
N ASN A 94 -1.61 2.57 -14.17
CA ASN A 94 -2.38 1.91 -15.22
C ASN A 94 -3.47 0.97 -14.70
N VAL A 95 -3.85 1.08 -13.43
CA VAL A 95 -4.98 0.30 -12.90
C VAL A 95 -6.26 0.75 -13.59
N ASN A 96 -6.97 -0.18 -14.23
CA ASN A 96 -8.28 0.12 -14.80
C ASN A 96 -9.29 0.35 -13.65
N PRO A 97 -9.94 1.52 -13.58
CA PRO A 97 -10.82 1.88 -12.47
C PRO A 97 -12.12 1.04 -12.41
N THR A 98 -12.46 0.36 -13.51
CA THR A 98 -13.66 -0.48 -13.63
C THR A 98 -13.38 -1.91 -13.16
N THR A 99 -12.28 -2.50 -13.60
CA THR A 99 -11.97 -3.92 -13.37
C THR A 99 -11.03 -4.14 -12.19
N GLY A 100 -10.18 -3.17 -11.86
CA GLY A 100 -9.14 -3.31 -10.85
C GLY A 100 -7.89 -4.06 -11.32
N ASN A 101 -7.79 -4.43 -12.60
CA ASN A 101 -6.59 -5.04 -13.19
C ASN A 101 -5.64 -3.98 -13.78
N LEU A 102 -4.44 -4.38 -14.19
CA LEU A 102 -3.50 -3.51 -14.92
C LEU A 102 -3.80 -3.49 -16.42
N ALA A 103 -3.98 -2.30 -16.99
CA ALA A 103 -3.92 -2.14 -18.43
C ALA A 103 -2.48 -2.30 -18.94
N PHE A 104 -2.33 -2.79 -20.17
CA PHE A 104 -1.06 -2.80 -20.89
C PHE A 104 -0.80 -1.44 -21.54
N ASN A 105 0.46 -1.01 -21.54
CA ASN A 105 0.90 0.20 -22.22
C ASN A 105 0.78 -0.02 -23.73
N GLY A 106 -0.05 0.79 -24.37
CA GLY A 106 -0.26 0.72 -25.81
C GLY A 106 0.83 1.47 -26.58
N GLU A 107 2.03 0.93 -26.72
CA GLU A 107 2.93 1.28 -27.83
C GLU A 107 3.54 0.02 -28.48
N ALA A 108 3.62 0.04 -29.82
CA ALA A 108 3.94 -1.06 -30.75
C ALA A 108 3.08 -2.35 -30.57
N MET A 109 2.12 -2.55 -31.49
CA MET A 109 1.13 -3.65 -31.49
C MET A 109 0.21 -3.64 -30.26
N SER A 110 -0.69 -2.66 -30.20
CA SER A 110 -1.66 -2.50 -29.11
C SER A 110 -2.57 -3.72 -28.99
N MET A 111 -2.33 -4.52 -27.95
CA MET A 111 -3.24 -5.55 -27.48
C MET A 111 -4.56 -4.89 -27.03
N SER A 112 -5.70 -5.52 -27.31
CA SER A 112 -7.00 -5.03 -26.85
C SER A 112 -7.87 -6.17 -26.33
N GLY A 113 -8.76 -5.85 -25.40
CA GLY A 113 -9.65 -6.83 -24.77
C GLY A 113 -8.96 -7.76 -23.77
N ILE A 114 -7.73 -7.45 -23.35
CA ILE A 114 -6.97 -8.20 -22.36
C ILE A 114 -6.34 -7.21 -21.37
N GLU A 115 -6.31 -7.59 -20.10
CA GLU A 115 -5.58 -6.90 -19.03
C GLU A 115 -4.66 -7.87 -18.28
N LEU A 116 -3.76 -7.34 -17.45
CA LEU A 116 -2.96 -8.12 -16.51
C LEU A 116 -3.66 -8.18 -15.15
N GLN A 117 -4.05 -9.37 -14.71
CA GLN A 117 -4.58 -9.62 -13.38
C GLN A 117 -3.49 -10.16 -12.46
N ILE A 118 -3.40 -9.58 -11.26
CA ILE A 118 -2.61 -10.13 -10.16
C ILE A 118 -3.54 -10.93 -9.25
N ALA A 119 -3.12 -12.12 -8.84
CA ALA A 119 -3.84 -12.96 -7.90
C ALA A 119 -2.96 -13.33 -6.70
N ASN A 120 -3.61 -13.59 -5.56
CA ASN A 120 -2.94 -14.09 -4.36
C ASN A 120 -2.53 -15.57 -4.51
N GLU A 121 -1.96 -16.14 -3.46
CA GLU A 121 -1.48 -17.53 -3.43
C GLU A 121 -2.61 -18.55 -3.69
N GLU A 122 -3.84 -18.20 -3.29
CA GLU A 122 -5.08 -18.95 -3.49
C GLU A 122 -5.73 -18.74 -4.87
N LEU A 123 -5.07 -18.00 -5.78
CA LEU A 123 -5.56 -17.66 -7.13
C LEU A 123 -6.79 -16.75 -7.17
N GLU A 124 -7.10 -16.08 -6.07
CA GLU A 124 -8.11 -15.04 -6.01
C GLU A 124 -7.56 -13.73 -6.58
N ALA A 125 -8.33 -13.09 -7.46
CA ALA A 125 -7.93 -11.83 -8.06
C ALA A 125 -7.80 -10.73 -7.00
N ILE A 126 -6.68 -10.01 -7.01
CA ILE A 126 -6.45 -8.84 -6.18
C ILE A 126 -6.98 -7.61 -6.93
N ASP A 127 -7.95 -6.91 -6.35
CA ASP A 127 -8.42 -5.62 -6.90
C ASP A 127 -7.39 -4.53 -6.58
N LEU A 128 -6.62 -4.11 -7.57
CA LEU A 128 -5.48 -3.20 -7.38
C LEU A 128 -5.89 -1.76 -7.06
N ARG A 129 -7.20 -1.43 -7.09
CA ARG A 129 -7.71 -0.15 -6.61
C ARG A 129 -7.76 -0.11 -5.08
N THR A 130 -7.97 -1.26 -4.46
CA THR A 130 -8.25 -1.38 -3.01
C THR A 130 -7.30 -2.34 -2.30
N ASN A 131 -6.50 -3.12 -3.03
CA ASN A 131 -5.76 -4.28 -2.54
C ASN A 131 -6.66 -5.31 -1.82
N ALA A 132 -7.94 -5.41 -2.22
CA ALA A 132 -8.82 -6.47 -1.74
C ALA A 132 -8.30 -7.85 -2.18
N ASN A 133 -8.52 -8.88 -1.36
CA ASN A 133 -7.99 -10.24 -1.50
C ASN A 133 -6.46 -10.37 -1.35
N ASN A 134 -5.75 -9.28 -1.07
CA ASN A 134 -4.35 -9.35 -0.70
C ASN A 134 -4.20 -9.64 0.81
N VAL A 135 -3.15 -10.36 1.19
CA VAL A 135 -2.99 -10.94 2.53
C VAL A 135 -1.86 -10.27 3.31
N SER A 136 -2.06 -10.13 4.61
CA SER A 136 -1.00 -9.77 5.55
C SER A 136 -0.45 -11.05 6.20
N LYS A 137 0.85 -11.11 6.46
CA LYS A 137 1.50 -12.26 7.10
C LYS A 137 2.33 -11.78 8.31
N PRO A 138 2.27 -12.47 9.46
CA PRO A 138 3.13 -12.16 10.60
C PRO A 138 4.58 -12.58 10.31
N MET A 139 5.53 -11.82 10.83
CA MET A 139 6.95 -12.18 10.85
C MET A 139 7.24 -13.01 12.10
N ASP A 140 7.18 -14.34 11.99
CA ASP A 140 7.37 -15.24 13.14
C ASP A 140 8.85 -15.39 13.53
N GLU A 141 9.76 -15.31 12.56
CA GLU A 141 11.21 -15.38 12.73
C GLU A 141 11.88 -14.40 11.77
N ALA A 142 13.13 -13.98 12.04
CA ALA A 142 13.84 -12.98 11.25
C ALA A 142 14.26 -13.45 9.83
N GLY A 143 13.71 -14.56 9.35
CA GLY A 143 14.01 -15.17 8.05
C GLY A 143 13.37 -14.46 6.86
N PRO A 144 13.31 -15.11 5.69
CA PRO A 144 12.50 -14.62 4.59
C PRO A 144 11.01 -14.90 4.84
N LEU A 145 10.20 -13.87 5.07
CA LEU A 145 8.74 -13.92 4.97
C LEU A 145 8.33 -13.80 3.50
N GLU A 146 7.84 -14.88 2.90
CA GLU A 146 7.47 -14.94 1.48
C GLU A 146 5.98 -14.65 1.24
N PHE A 147 5.72 -13.75 0.32
CA PHE A 147 4.41 -13.51 -0.31
C PHE A 147 4.44 -14.06 -1.73
N ALA A 148 3.57 -15.03 -2.02
CA ALA A 148 3.44 -15.63 -3.34
C ALA A 148 2.25 -15.01 -4.08
N TYR A 149 2.47 -14.72 -5.35
CA TYR A 149 1.48 -14.12 -6.24
C TYR A 149 1.52 -14.76 -7.62
N TYR A 150 0.46 -14.53 -8.39
CA TYR A 150 0.39 -14.92 -9.78
C TYR A 150 0.02 -13.72 -10.63
N ALA A 151 0.71 -13.56 -11.76
CA ALA A 151 0.33 -12.64 -12.82
C ALA A 151 -0.26 -13.46 -13.97
N ARG A 152 -1.43 -13.08 -14.48
CA ARG A 152 -2.09 -13.78 -15.59
C ARG A 152 -2.85 -12.80 -16.48
N TYR A 153 -2.98 -13.15 -17.76
CA TYR A 153 -3.83 -12.40 -18.66
C TYR A 153 -5.30 -12.66 -18.33
N VAL A 154 -6.16 -11.65 -18.42
CA VAL A 154 -7.61 -11.79 -18.28
C VAL A 154 -8.33 -11.15 -19.46
N GLN A 155 -9.26 -11.87 -20.07
CA GLN A 155 -10.09 -11.34 -21.15
C GLN A 155 -11.12 -10.34 -20.61
N THR A 156 -11.15 -9.13 -21.15
CA THR A 156 -12.05 -8.03 -20.72
C THR A 156 -13.05 -7.59 -21.79
N SER A 157 -12.95 -8.13 -23.00
CA SER A 157 -13.84 -7.87 -24.13
C SER A 157 -14.06 -9.16 -24.95
N GLU A 158 -15.22 -9.30 -25.57
CA GLU A 158 -15.50 -10.41 -26.50
C GLU A 158 -14.51 -10.44 -27.66
N LEU A 159 -14.12 -9.26 -28.15
CA LEU A 159 -13.10 -9.12 -29.17
C LEU A 159 -11.75 -8.89 -28.49
N VAL A 160 -10.82 -9.79 -28.79
CA VAL A 160 -9.43 -9.77 -28.33
C VAL A 160 -8.52 -9.61 -29.55
N SER A 161 -7.55 -8.70 -29.47
CA SER A 161 -6.49 -8.58 -30.48
C SER A 161 -5.13 -8.91 -29.89
N PRO A 162 -4.27 -9.66 -30.61
CA PRO A 162 -2.91 -9.93 -30.15
C PRO A 162 -2.08 -8.63 -30.13
N GLY A 163 -1.03 -8.62 -29.32
CA GLY A 163 -0.15 -7.47 -29.18
C GLY A 163 0.93 -7.71 -28.13
N THR A 164 1.66 -6.65 -27.80
CA THR A 164 2.72 -6.68 -26.78
C THR A 164 2.11 -6.47 -25.39
N ALA A 165 2.62 -7.19 -24.40
CA ALA A 165 2.14 -7.20 -23.02
C ALA A 165 3.10 -6.48 -22.07
N ASP A 166 3.28 -5.17 -22.27
CA ASP A 166 4.17 -4.36 -21.44
C ASP A 166 3.37 -3.54 -20.43
N THR A 167 3.65 -3.71 -19.14
CA THR A 167 3.08 -2.88 -18.07
C THR A 167 4.00 -2.88 -16.85
N ALA A 168 3.71 -2.01 -15.89
CA ALA A 168 4.49 -1.89 -14.67
C ALA A 168 3.58 -1.92 -13.44
N LEU A 169 3.94 -2.77 -12.48
CA LEU A 169 3.32 -2.86 -11.17
C LEU A 169 4.32 -2.34 -10.14
N LEU A 170 3.93 -1.31 -9.40
CA LEU A 170 4.68 -0.84 -8.23
C LEU A 170 4.16 -1.60 -7.01
N TYR A 171 5.04 -1.77 -6.03
CA TYR A 171 4.65 -2.32 -4.74
C TYR A 171 5.33 -1.56 -3.60
N SER A 172 4.74 -1.62 -2.41
CA SER A 172 5.34 -1.13 -1.17
C SER A 172 5.05 -2.08 -0.02
N ILE A 173 5.91 -2.07 0.99
CA ILE A 173 5.71 -2.88 2.19
C ILE A 173 5.00 -2.03 3.25
N ARG A 174 3.84 -2.49 3.70
CA ARG A 174 3.06 -1.90 4.80
C ARG A 174 3.25 -2.74 6.06
N TYR A 175 3.28 -2.04 7.18
CA TYR A 175 3.21 -2.60 8.53
C TYR A 175 1.77 -2.44 9.03
N ASP A 176 1.14 -3.54 9.41
CA ASP A 176 -0.21 -3.56 10.01
C ASP A 176 -0.14 -3.68 11.54
#